data_AF-A0A1X0IVS7-F1
#
_entry.id   AF-A0A1X0IVS7-F1
#
_cell.length_a   1.000
_cell.length_b   1.000
_cell.length_c   1.000
_cell.angle_alpha   90.00
_cell.angle_beta   90.00
_cell.angle_gamma   90.00
#
_symmetry.space_group_name_H-M   'P 1'
#
loop_
_entity.id
_entity.type
_entity.pdbx_description
1 polymer ?
#
loop_
_entity_poly.entity_id
_entity_poly.type
_entity_poly.pdbx_seq_one_letter_code
_entity_poly.pdbx_strand_id
1 'polypeptide(L)' 'MPSDTAEHILQQAGFTHTRRAHVVSSTVPPDCVVATKPPEGTTAPFSDEIILTISTGPIQTN' A
#
# COMPACT_ATOMS: atom_id res chain seq x y z
N MET A 1 3.88 -4.96 6.82
CA MET A 1 4.69 -3.73 6.68
C MET A 1 3.77 -2.53 6.85
N PRO A 2 4.20 -1.44 7.52
CA PRO A 2 3.42 -0.21 7.58
C PRO A 2 3.35 0.47 6.22
N SER A 3 2.24 1.16 5.97
CA SER A 3 2.01 1.97 4.75
C SER A 3 3.14 2.95 4.47
N ASP A 4 3.65 3.54 5.55
CA ASP A 4 4.70 4.56 5.53
C ASP A 4 5.98 4.07 4.85
N THR A 5 6.48 2.88 5.22
CA THR A 5 7.69 2.32 4.63
C THR A 5 7.53 2.02 3.14
N ALA A 6 6.36 1.50 2.73
CA ALA A 6 6.08 1.24 1.32
C ALA A 6 6.07 2.53 0.50
N GLU A 7 5.39 3.58 0.99
CA GLU A 7 5.38 4.90 0.35
C GLU A 7 6.79 5.51 0.28
N HIS A 8 7.61 5.32 1.32
CA HIS A 8 8.98 5.83 1.36
C HIS A 8 9.86 5.17 0.30
N ILE A 9 9.77 3.85 0.14
CA ILE A 9 10.51 3.12 -0.89
C ILE A 9 10.08 3.58 -2.29
N LEU A 10 8.78 3.77 -2.51
CA LEU A 10 8.24 4.23 -3.79
C LEU A 10 8.69 5.65 -4.12
N GLN A 11 8.64 6.56 -3.16
CA GLN A 11 9.16 7.93 -3.32
C GLN A 11 10.66 7.94 -3.58
N GLN A 12 11.45 7.13 -2.86
CA GLN A 12 12.89 7.01 -3.09
C GLN A 12 13.22 6.40 -4.46
N ALA A 13 12.39 5.47 -4.93
CA ALA A 13 12.47 4.92 -6.26
C ALA A 13 11.96 5.89 -7.34
N GLY A 14 11.39 7.05 -6.96
CA GLY A 14 10.93 8.13 -7.84
C GLY A 14 9.48 7.98 -8.35
N PHE A 15 8.73 7.01 -7.83
CA PHE A 15 7.30 6.87 -8.14
C PHE A 15 6.52 7.98 -7.45
N THR A 16 5.89 8.84 -8.26
CA THR A 16 5.06 9.95 -7.78
C THR A 16 3.56 9.65 -7.84
N HIS A 17 3.16 8.62 -8.58
CA HIS A 17 1.79 8.14 -8.65
C HIS A 17 1.58 6.96 -7.70
N THR A 18 1.30 7.25 -6.43
CA THR A 18 0.86 6.23 -5.46
C THR A 18 -0.62 6.42 -5.11
N ARG A 19 -1.33 5.31 -5.01
CA ARG A 19 -2.78 5.23 -4.82
C ARG A 19 -3.05 4.32 -3.63
N ARG A 20 -3.71 4.86 -2.61
CA ARG A 20 -4.09 4.09 -1.43
C ARG A 20 -5.45 3.44 -1.67
N ALA A 21 -5.50 2.12 -1.55
CA ALA A 21 -6.70 1.30 -1.57
C ALA A 21 -6.91 0.75 -0.15
N HIS A 22 -8.11 0.86 0.39
CA HIS A 22 -8.41 0.42 1.74
C HIS A 22 -9.24 -0.86 1.67
N VAL A 23 -8.80 -1.91 2.36
CA VAL A 23 -9.54 -3.17 2.48
C VAL A 23 -9.84 -3.47 3.94
N VAL A 24 -11.10 -3.79 4.19
CA VAL A 24 -11.54 -4.26 5.49
C VAL A 24 -11.04 -5.68 5.67
N SER A 25 -10.21 -5.91 6.69
CA SER A 25 -9.71 -7.25 6.99
C SER A 25 -9.68 -7.45 8.50
N SER A 26 -10.50 -8.37 9.01
CA SER A 26 -10.51 -8.68 10.45
C SER A 26 -9.30 -9.53 10.90
N THR A 27 -8.50 -10.04 9.95
CA THR A 27 -7.31 -10.85 10.22
C THR A 27 -6.01 -10.06 10.18
N VAL A 28 -6.03 -8.85 9.63
CA VAL A 28 -4.84 -8.00 9.46
C VAL A 28 -5.03 -6.74 10.31
N PRO A 29 -4.03 -6.31 11.08
CA PRO A 29 -4.12 -5.07 11.84
C PRO A 29 -4.34 -3.85 10.92
N PRO A 30 -5.00 -2.80 11.44
CA PRO A 30 -5.14 -1.54 10.70
C PRO A 30 -3.77 -0.92 10.42
N ASP A 31 -3.67 -0.15 9.33
CA ASP A 31 -2.45 0.52 8.86
C ASP A 31 -1.34 -0.43 8.37
N CYS A 32 -1.67 -1.71 8.14
CA CYS A 32 -0.77 -2.65 7.49
C CYS A 32 -1.10 -2.80 6.00
N VAL A 33 -0.08 -2.70 5.16
CA VAL A 33 -0.20 -2.99 3.74
C VAL A 33 -0.34 -4.50 3.57
N VAL A 34 -1.45 -4.92 2.96
CA VAL A 34 -1.72 -6.32 2.62
C VAL A 34 -1.23 -6.68 1.22
N ALA A 35 -1.19 -5.70 0.32
CA ALA A 35 -0.66 -5.88 -1.02
C ALA A 35 -0.20 -4.54 -1.58
N THR A 36 0.89 -4.55 -2.32
CA THR A 36 1.30 -3.44 -3.19
C THR A 36 1.33 -3.93 -4.63
N LYS A 37 0.91 -3.08 -5.56
CA LYS A 37 0.87 -3.40 -6.98
C LYS A 37 1.47 -2.22 -7.73
N PRO A 38 2.64 -2.37 -8.37
CA PRO A 38 3.53 -3.53 -8.43
C PRO A 38 4.11 -3.92 -7.06
N PRO A 39 4.42 -5.21 -6.84
CA PRO A 39 5.00 -5.67 -5.59
C PRO A 39 6.46 -5.23 -5.46
N GLU A 40 6.95 -5.24 -4.22
CA GLU A 40 8.36 -4.99 -3.91
C GLU A 40 9.29 -5.87 -4.75
N GLY A 41 10.37 -5.28 -5.27
CA GLY A 41 11.32 -5.96 -6.14
C GLY A 41 10.91 -6.07 -7.62
N THR A 42 9.72 -5.58 -8.01
CA THR A 42 9.32 -5.50 -9.42
C THR A 42 9.67 -4.14 -10.01
N THR A 43 10.23 -4.13 -11.22
CA THR A 43 10.49 -2.91 -11.98
C THR A 43 9.19 -2.45 -12.64
N ALA A 44 8.77 -1.22 -12.35
CA ALA A 44 7.62 -0.59 -12.98
C ALA A 44 8.03 0.78 -13.55
N PRO A 45 7.36 1.27 -14.59
CA PRO A 45 7.63 2.59 -15.12
C PRO A 45 7.19 3.67 -14.12
N PHE A 46 7.93 4.77 -14.05
CA PHE A 46 7.58 5.92 -13.20
C PHE A 46 6.19 6.52 -13.48
N SER A 47 5.68 6.29 -14.69
CA SER A 47 4.35 6.72 -15.10
C SER A 47 3.24 5.75 -14.69
N ASP A 48 3.58 4.59 -14.11
CA ASP A 48 2.59 3.62 -13.62
C ASP A 48 2.02 4.07 -12.27
N GLU A 49 0.78 3.67 -12.02
CA GLU A 49 0.13 3.90 -10.73
C GLU A 49 0.45 2.75 -9.77
N ILE A 50 1.03 3.11 -8.62
CA ILE A 50 1.31 2.15 -7.56
C ILE A 50 0.12 2.08 -6.62
N ILE A 51 -0.54 0.92 -6.58
CA ILE A 51 -1.71 0.70 -5.73
C ILE A 51 -1.26 0.02 -4.44
N LEU A 52 -1.38 0.74 -3.32
CA LEU A 52 -1.14 0.22 -1.97
C LEU A 52 -2.47 -0.21 -1.36
N THR A 53 -2.68 -1.51 -1.25
CA THR A 53 -3.82 -2.08 -0.53
C THR A 53 -3.49 -2.14 0.95
N ILE A 54 -4.05 -1.22 1.71
CA ILE A 54 -3.88 -1.06 3.15
C ILE A 54 -5.08 -1.71 3.83
N SER A 55 -4.83 -2.56 4.82
CA SER A 55 -5.90 -3.04 5.67
C SER A 55 -6.33 -1.94 6.62
N THR A 56 -7.62 -1.64 6.63
CA THR A 56 -8.25 -0.78 7.64
C THR A 56 -8.64 -1.54 8.90
N GLY A 57 -8.23 -2.80 9.03
CA GLY A 57 -8.57 -3.65 10.18
C GLY A 57 -10.01 -4.20 10.12
N PRO A 58 -10.46 -4.86 11.19
CA PRO A 58 -11.86 -5.24 11.32
C PRO A 58 -12.73 -3.99 11.25
N ILE A 59 -13.92 -4.10 10.65
CA ILE A 59 -14.90 -3.01 10.65
C ILE A 59 -14.99 -2.44 12.06
N GLN A 60 -14.62 -1.17 12.23
CA GLN A 60 -14.93 -0.47 13.46
C GLN A 60 -16.43 -0.25 13.43
N THR A 61 -17.19 -1.23 13.93
CA THR A 61 -18.62 -1.08 14.16
C THR A 61 -18.75 -0.05 15.26
N ASN A 62 -19.16 1.16 14.86
CA ASN A 62 -19.48 2.26 15.77
C ASN A 62 -20.88 2.08 16.35
#